data_AF-A0AAU8MSC4-F1
#
_entry.id   AF-A0AAU8MSC4-F1
#
_cell.length_a   1.000
_cell.length_b   1.000
_cell.length_c   1.000
_cell.angle_alpha   90.00
_cell.angle_beta   90.00
_cell.angle_gamma   90.00
#
_symmetry.space_group_name_H-M   'P 1'
#
loop_
_entity.id
_entity.type
_entity.pdbx_description
1 polymer ?
#
loop_
_entity_poly.entity_id
_entity_poly.type
_entity_poly.pdbx_seq_one_letter_code
_entity_poly.pdbx_strand_id
1 'polypeptide(L)'
;MAALAEPEPLRGGDGATVSALASPPLRRRRWRRPALAVLALLAAYPAFVLSAVYAQWFGANLPGGRNGPADAYRHSLASAIVAYTLSPRCVDWVTAVMERGGEGNPSRAMDAHNNRIGARLGAAAPTWAAMQREVRAAVDHGAIDARSPDQITWRVPETWQERLY
;
A
#
# COMPACT_ATOMS: atom_id res chain seq x y z
N MET A 1 -44.43 72.94 -54.31
CA MET A 1 -44.77 71.50 -54.15
C MET A 1 -43.68 70.84 -53.34
N ALA A 2 -44.06 70.27 -52.18
CA ALA A 2 -43.40 69.27 -51.33
C ALA A 2 -41.87 69.34 -51.12
N ALA A 3 -41.38 69.76 -49.94
CA ALA A 3 -41.17 68.95 -48.72
C ALA A 3 -39.99 67.97 -48.89
N LEU A 4 -38.81 68.31 -48.33
CA LEU A 4 -38.30 68.02 -46.97
C LEU A 4 -37.19 66.96 -47.08
N ALA A 5 -35.96 67.35 -46.74
CA ALA A 5 -34.89 66.43 -46.37
C ALA A 5 -34.03 67.11 -45.29
N GLU A 6 -33.91 66.39 -44.18
CA GLU A 6 -33.33 66.67 -42.86
C GLU A 6 -31.86 67.14 -42.88
N PRO A 7 -31.40 67.71 -41.75
CA PRO A 7 -30.24 67.09 -41.12
C PRO A 7 -30.32 66.95 -39.58
N GLU A 8 -29.90 65.76 -39.12
CA GLU A 8 -29.30 65.44 -37.80
C GLU A 8 -28.18 66.45 -37.40
N PRO A 9 -27.63 66.47 -36.15
CA PRO A 9 -27.64 65.43 -35.11
C PRO A 9 -27.75 65.93 -33.64
N LEU A 10 -27.82 65.02 -32.67
CA LEU A 10 -26.82 64.87 -31.57
C LEU A 10 -27.31 64.00 -30.40
N ARG A 11 -26.57 62.89 -30.19
CA ARG A 11 -26.08 62.31 -28.92
C ARG A 11 -27.09 62.00 -27.80
N GLY A 12 -27.18 60.71 -27.46
CA GLY A 12 -27.66 60.28 -26.14
C GLY A 12 -27.58 58.77 -25.86
N GLY A 13 -26.36 58.24 -25.70
CA GLY A 13 -26.06 57.16 -24.74
C GLY A 13 -26.51 55.73 -25.06
N ASP A 14 -25.68 54.98 -25.79
CA ASP A 14 -25.78 53.51 -25.87
C ASP A 14 -24.50 52.84 -25.36
N GLY A 15 -24.71 51.87 -24.46
CA GLY A 15 -23.91 50.64 -24.43
C GLY A 15 -22.51 50.69 -23.81
N ALA A 16 -22.42 50.91 -22.49
CA ALA A 16 -21.28 50.37 -21.74
C ALA A 16 -21.59 48.93 -21.32
N THR A 17 -21.21 48.01 -22.19
CA THR A 17 -21.19 46.56 -22.01
C THR A 17 -20.46 46.16 -20.73
N VAL A 18 -21.12 45.31 -19.95
CA VAL A 18 -20.59 44.62 -18.78
C VAL A 18 -19.28 43.92 -19.18
N SER A 19 -18.16 44.35 -18.61
CA SER A 19 -16.87 43.69 -18.76
C SER A 19 -16.90 42.36 -18.00
N ALA A 20 -17.37 41.31 -18.67
CA ALA A 20 -17.23 39.95 -18.19
C ALA A 20 -15.76 39.54 -18.36
N LEU A 21 -14.97 39.70 -17.30
CA LEU A 21 -13.66 39.06 -17.20
C LEU A 21 -13.87 37.55 -17.32
N ALA A 22 -13.56 37.02 -18.51
CA ALA A 22 -13.51 35.60 -18.75
C ALA A 22 -12.54 34.96 -17.75
N SER A 23 -13.07 34.25 -16.77
CA SER A 23 -12.26 33.41 -15.89
C SER A 23 -11.58 32.34 -16.76
N PRO A 24 -10.27 32.12 -16.63
CA PRO A 24 -9.60 31.12 -17.46
C PRO A 24 -10.21 29.73 -17.19
N PRO A 25 -10.47 28.92 -18.24
CA PRO A 25 -11.06 27.61 -18.05
C PRO A 25 -10.13 26.74 -17.20
N LEU A 26 -10.67 26.21 -16.10
CA LEU A 26 -9.97 25.34 -15.17
C LEU A 26 -9.37 24.14 -15.91
N ARG A 27 -8.08 24.23 -16.21
CA ARG A 27 -7.23 23.14 -16.75
C ARG A 27 -7.03 21.98 -15.75
N ARG A 28 -7.93 21.85 -14.77
CA ARG A 28 -7.91 20.85 -13.68
C ARG A 28 -8.44 19.47 -14.10
N ARG A 29 -9.15 19.32 -15.23
CA ARG A 29 -9.82 18.05 -15.59
C ARG A 29 -8.88 17.00 -16.18
N ARG A 30 -7.83 17.39 -16.92
CA ARG A 30 -6.92 16.44 -17.61
C ARG A 30 -6.01 15.66 -16.67
N TRP A 31 -5.63 16.24 -15.52
CA TRP A 31 -4.74 15.60 -14.55
C TRP A 31 -5.46 14.74 -13.51
N ARG A 32 -6.80 14.87 -13.39
CA ARG A 32 -7.60 14.08 -12.45
C ARG A 32 -7.62 12.60 -12.80
N ARG A 33 -7.75 12.26 -14.08
CA ARG A 33 -7.80 10.86 -14.55
C ARG A 33 -6.49 10.09 -14.29
N PRO A 34 -5.30 10.60 -14.67
CA PRO A 34 -4.06 9.91 -14.35
C PRO A 34 -3.80 9.87 -12.84
N ALA A 35 -4.12 10.93 -12.09
CA ALA A 35 -4.00 10.91 -10.63
C ALA A 35 -4.89 9.84 -9.98
N LEU A 36 -6.15 9.72 -10.42
CA LEU A 36 -7.05 8.67 -9.94
C LEU A 36 -6.56 7.27 -10.31
N ALA A 37 -6.01 7.09 -11.51
CA ALA A 37 -5.44 5.81 -11.92
C ALA A 37 -4.22 5.42 -11.06
N VAL A 38 -3.33 6.37 -10.77
CA VAL A 38 -2.19 6.15 -9.87
C VAL A 38 -2.67 5.80 -8.46
N LEU A 39 -3.64 6.53 -7.92
CA LEU A 39 -4.22 6.22 -6.61
C LEU A 39 -4.87 4.84 -6.58
N ALA A 40 -5.59 4.46 -7.64
CA ALA A 40 -6.18 3.13 -7.75
C ALA A 40 -5.11 2.04 -7.77
N LEU A 41 -4.01 2.22 -8.50
CA LEU A 41 -2.89 1.27 -8.52
C LEU A 41 -2.21 1.17 -7.14
N LEU A 42 -1.99 2.31 -6.48
CA LEU A 42 -1.41 2.36 -5.13
C LEU A 42 -2.29 1.64 -4.09
N ALA A 43 -3.62 1.63 -4.26
CA ALA A 43 -4.53 0.90 -3.40
C ALA A 43 -4.67 -0.58 -3.79
N ALA A 44 -4.64 -0.88 -5.10
CA ALA A 44 -4.82 -2.23 -5.62
C ALA A 44 -3.70 -3.17 -5.18
N TYR A 45 -2.46 -2.67 -5.11
CA TYR A 45 -1.32 -3.52 -4.76
C TYR A 45 -1.36 -4.01 -3.29
N PRO A 46 -1.52 -3.16 -2.26
CA PRO A 46 -1.74 -3.61 -0.89
C PRO A 46 -2.95 -4.56 -0.76
N ALA A 47 -4.04 -4.30 -1.48
CA ALA A 47 -5.21 -5.19 -1.49
C ALA A 47 -4.88 -6.56 -2.08
N PHE A 48 -4.11 -6.62 -3.17
CA PHE A 48 -3.60 -7.87 -3.74
C PHE A 48 -2.73 -8.64 -2.73
N VAL A 49 -1.76 -7.97 -2.08
CA VAL A 49 -0.88 -8.62 -1.10
C VAL A 49 -1.69 -9.18 0.06
N LEU A 50 -2.59 -8.39 0.65
CA LEU A 50 -3.46 -8.86 1.73
C LEU A 50 -4.32 -10.04 1.28
N SER A 51 -4.92 -9.98 0.09
CA SER A 51 -5.75 -11.07 -0.42
C SER A 51 -4.95 -12.36 -0.59
N ALA A 52 -3.74 -12.28 -1.15
CA ALA A 52 -2.85 -13.42 -1.33
C ALA A 52 -2.40 -14.03 0.02
N VAL A 53 -2.04 -13.19 1.00
CA VAL A 53 -1.66 -13.65 2.34
C VAL A 53 -2.81 -14.37 3.02
N TYR A 54 -4.00 -13.76 3.05
CA TYR A 54 -5.14 -14.33 3.75
C TYR A 54 -5.67 -15.59 3.08
N ALA A 55 -5.64 -15.68 1.74
CA ALA A 55 -5.99 -16.90 1.02
C ALA A 55 -5.13 -18.10 1.47
N GLN A 56 -3.83 -17.89 1.71
CA GLN A 56 -2.95 -18.95 2.22
C GLN A 56 -3.09 -19.17 3.73
N TRP A 57 -3.24 -18.10 4.50
CA TRP A 57 -3.32 -18.17 5.96
C TRP A 57 -4.55 -18.94 6.45
N PHE A 58 -5.71 -18.79 5.81
CA PHE A 58 -6.92 -19.57 6.16
C PHE A 58 -6.72 -21.09 6.03
N GLY A 59 -5.86 -21.54 5.11
CA GLY A 59 -5.53 -22.96 4.96
C GLY A 59 -4.36 -23.44 5.82
N ALA A 60 -3.60 -22.53 6.44
CA ALA A 60 -2.37 -22.88 7.15
C ALA A 60 -2.62 -23.49 8.54
N ASN A 61 -3.76 -23.16 9.16
CA ASN A 61 -4.19 -23.62 10.48
C ASN A 61 -3.13 -23.46 11.59
N LEU A 62 -2.42 -22.32 11.57
CA LEU A 62 -1.40 -21.98 12.56
C LEU A 62 -2.03 -21.29 13.78
N PRO A 63 -1.55 -21.57 15.01
CA PRO A 63 -2.04 -20.92 16.22
C PRO A 63 -1.43 -19.53 16.42
N GLY A 64 -1.93 -18.80 17.43
CA GLY A 64 -1.31 -17.58 17.92
C GLY A 64 -1.49 -16.40 16.99
N GLY A 65 -2.73 -15.89 16.96
CA GLY A 65 -3.19 -14.81 16.09
C GLY A 65 -2.19 -13.66 15.96
N ARG A 66 -1.91 -12.94 17.04
CA ARG A 66 -0.83 -11.93 17.12
C ARG A 66 0.30 -12.44 18.00
N ASN A 67 1.55 -12.09 17.68
CA ASN A 67 2.78 -12.51 18.37
C ASN A 67 3.12 -14.01 18.27
N GLY A 68 2.29 -14.83 17.63
CA GLY A 68 2.48 -16.27 17.50
C GLY A 68 2.85 -16.73 16.08
N PRO A 69 2.86 -18.05 15.84
CA PRO A 69 3.20 -18.64 14.54
C PRO A 69 2.35 -18.12 13.37
N ALA A 70 1.05 -17.92 13.59
CA ALA A 70 0.16 -17.35 12.59
C ALA A 70 0.58 -15.93 12.18
N ASP A 71 0.98 -15.11 13.14
CA ASP A 71 1.46 -13.76 12.91
C ASP A 71 2.77 -13.75 12.13
N ALA A 72 3.72 -14.57 12.59
CA ALA A 72 5.01 -14.76 11.93
C ALA A 72 4.84 -15.21 10.47
N TYR A 73 3.88 -16.11 10.20
CA TYR A 73 3.54 -16.54 8.84
C TYR A 73 2.96 -15.40 8.00
N ARG A 74 2.01 -14.61 8.50
CA ARG A 74 1.44 -13.49 7.73
C ARG A 74 2.49 -12.45 7.40
N HIS A 75 3.34 -12.07 8.36
CA HIS A 75 4.41 -11.09 8.16
C HIS A 75 5.47 -11.56 7.17
N SER A 76 5.98 -12.79 7.34
CA SER A 76 6.97 -13.38 6.43
C SER A 76 6.40 -13.61 5.03
N LEU A 77 5.15 -14.07 4.91
CA LEU A 77 4.50 -14.28 3.60
C LEU A 77 4.21 -12.95 2.89
N ALA A 78 3.71 -11.93 3.60
CA ALA A 78 3.50 -10.60 3.02
C ALA A 78 4.81 -10.04 2.46
N SER A 79 5.88 -10.12 3.25
CA SER A 79 7.21 -9.67 2.85
C SER A 79 7.78 -10.46 1.67
N ALA A 80 7.57 -11.78 1.64
CA ALA A 80 7.97 -12.62 0.52
C ALA A 80 7.23 -12.25 -0.77
N ILE A 81 5.91 -12.05 -0.70
CA ILE A 81 5.09 -11.63 -1.85
C ILE A 81 5.59 -10.30 -2.40
N VAL A 82 5.85 -9.32 -1.52
CA VAL A 82 6.36 -8.01 -1.95
C VAL A 82 7.75 -8.13 -2.57
N ALA A 83 8.64 -8.93 -1.98
CA ALA A 83 9.97 -9.14 -2.53
C ALA A 83 9.96 -9.86 -3.89
N TYR A 84 9.09 -10.87 -4.04
CA TYR A 84 8.94 -11.65 -5.27
C TYR A 84 8.30 -10.84 -6.41
N THR A 85 7.29 -10.02 -6.11
CA THR A 85 6.53 -9.27 -7.13
C THR A 85 7.08 -7.88 -7.41
N LEU A 86 7.84 -7.30 -6.47
CA LEU A 86 8.44 -5.98 -6.60
C LEU A 86 9.93 -5.98 -6.27
N SER A 87 10.28 -5.91 -4.98
CA SER A 87 11.67 -5.80 -4.52
C SER A 87 11.78 -5.96 -3.00
N PRO A 88 12.87 -6.58 -2.50
CA PRO A 88 13.21 -6.57 -1.08
C PRO A 88 13.32 -5.16 -0.49
N ARG A 89 13.77 -4.18 -1.29
CA ARG A 89 13.89 -2.78 -0.84
C ARG A 89 12.53 -2.19 -0.45
N CYS A 90 11.45 -2.60 -1.12
CA CYS A 90 10.10 -2.16 -0.75
C CYS A 90 9.70 -2.70 0.63
N VAL A 91 10.13 -3.93 0.97
CA VAL A 91 9.92 -4.50 2.30
C VAL A 91 10.69 -3.72 3.36
N ASP A 92 11.94 -3.34 3.09
CA ASP A 92 12.74 -2.53 4.01
C ASP A 92 12.06 -1.19 4.30
N TRP A 93 11.57 -0.51 3.26
CA TRP A 93 10.83 0.75 3.40
C TRP A 93 9.53 0.58 4.21
N VAL A 94 8.73 -0.42 3.89
CA VAL A 94 7.47 -0.70 4.60
C VAL A 94 7.74 -1.04 6.06
N THR A 95 8.76 -1.85 6.34
CA THR A 95 9.17 -2.22 7.71
C THR A 95 9.68 -1.01 8.49
N ALA A 96 10.45 -0.12 7.86
CA ALA A 96 10.90 1.12 8.49
C ALA A 96 9.72 2.01 8.88
N VAL A 97 8.70 2.14 8.02
CA VAL A 97 7.53 3.00 8.27
C VAL A 97 6.56 2.38 9.26
N MET A 98 6.16 1.11 9.05
CA MET A 98 5.11 0.47 9.83
C MET A 98 5.63 -0.05 11.17
N GLU A 99 6.78 -0.72 11.16
CA GLU A 99 7.36 -1.34 12.35
C GLU A 99 8.38 -0.46 13.06
N ARG A 100 8.64 0.77 12.58
CA ARG A 100 9.76 1.61 13.07
C ARG A 100 11.09 0.87 13.01
N GLY A 101 11.30 0.07 11.97
CA GLY A 101 12.51 -0.74 11.82
C GLY A 101 12.69 -1.82 12.90
N GLY A 102 11.63 -2.13 13.68
CA GLY A 102 11.69 -3.06 14.80
C GLY A 102 11.91 -2.39 16.16
N GLU A 103 11.93 -1.05 16.23
CA GLU A 103 12.18 -0.33 17.48
C GLU A 103 10.93 -0.16 18.35
N GLY A 104 11.18 -0.03 19.66
CA GLY A 104 10.19 0.40 20.66
C GLY A 104 9.45 -0.72 21.37
N ASN A 105 9.36 -1.93 20.82
CA ASN A 105 8.93 -3.12 21.57
C ASN A 105 9.37 -4.44 20.92
N PRO A 106 9.36 -5.55 21.68
CA PRO A 106 9.80 -6.85 21.17
C PRO A 106 8.96 -7.45 20.03
N SER A 107 7.66 -7.16 19.96
CA SER A 107 6.80 -7.64 18.86
C SER A 107 7.21 -7.02 17.54
N ARG A 108 7.48 -5.70 17.52
CA ARG A 108 8.00 -5.01 16.33
C ARG A 108 9.34 -5.57 15.90
N ALA A 109 10.23 -5.87 16.84
CA ALA A 109 11.53 -6.47 16.55
C ALA A 109 11.36 -7.87 15.90
N MET A 110 10.45 -8.68 16.42
CA MET A 110 10.07 -9.97 15.83
C MET A 110 9.49 -9.79 14.41
N ASP A 111 8.54 -8.87 14.21
CA ASP A 111 7.91 -8.62 12.91
C ASP A 111 8.95 -8.16 11.87
N ALA A 112 9.83 -7.22 12.24
CA ALA A 112 10.90 -6.74 11.37
C ALA A 112 11.91 -7.85 11.02
N HIS A 113 12.23 -8.72 11.97
CA HIS A 113 13.08 -9.89 11.75
C HIS A 113 12.44 -10.88 10.77
N ASN A 114 11.18 -11.26 11.01
CA ASN A 114 10.44 -12.17 10.15
C ASN A 114 10.21 -11.60 8.74
N ASN A 115 9.99 -10.28 8.62
CA ASN A 115 9.89 -9.59 7.35
C ASN A 115 11.19 -9.73 6.53
N ARG A 116 12.36 -9.60 7.17
CA ARG A 116 13.65 -9.75 6.51
C ARG A 116 13.85 -11.16 5.95
N ILE A 117 13.50 -12.19 6.73
CA ILE A 117 13.57 -13.59 6.30
C ILE A 117 12.60 -13.81 5.12
N GLY A 118 11.35 -13.35 5.26
CA GLY A 118 10.34 -13.42 4.21
C GLY A 118 10.81 -12.77 2.90
N ALA A 119 11.35 -11.55 2.98
CA ALA A 119 11.87 -10.83 1.82
C ALA A 119 12.99 -11.60 1.11
N ARG A 120 13.91 -12.21 1.86
CA ARG A 120 14.99 -13.03 1.30
C ARG A 120 14.46 -14.27 0.59
N LEU A 121 13.50 -14.98 1.19
CA LEU A 121 12.85 -16.14 0.57
C LEU A 121 12.11 -15.74 -0.72
N GLY A 122 11.33 -14.66 -0.66
CA GLY A 122 10.63 -14.12 -1.83
C GLY A 122 11.55 -13.73 -2.98
N ALA A 123 12.69 -13.11 -2.67
CA ALA A 123 13.67 -12.70 -3.69
C ALA A 123 14.38 -13.89 -4.36
N ALA A 124 14.59 -14.98 -3.61
CA ALA A 124 15.30 -16.16 -4.11
C ALA A 124 14.37 -17.18 -4.80
N ALA A 125 13.07 -17.09 -4.56
CA ALA A 125 12.12 -18.10 -5.01
C ALA A 125 12.00 -18.14 -6.55
N PRO A 126 12.15 -19.32 -7.18
CA PRO A 126 12.07 -19.46 -8.63
C PRO A 126 10.63 -19.41 -9.14
N THR A 127 9.64 -19.64 -8.26
CA THR A 127 8.22 -19.63 -8.60
C THR A 127 7.39 -19.15 -7.41
N TRP A 128 6.17 -18.67 -7.69
CA TRP A 128 5.17 -18.33 -6.67
C TRP A 128 4.88 -19.50 -5.71
N ALA A 129 4.74 -20.71 -6.25
CA ALA A 129 4.49 -21.90 -5.43
C ALA A 129 5.69 -22.25 -4.54
N ALA A 130 6.91 -22.11 -5.06
CA ALA A 130 8.13 -22.31 -4.27
C ALA A 130 8.23 -21.29 -3.12
N MET A 131 7.99 -20.01 -3.40
CA MET A 131 7.97 -18.95 -2.38
C MET A 131 7.02 -19.30 -1.22
N GLN A 132 5.77 -19.64 -1.51
CA GLN A 132 4.78 -19.96 -0.48
C GLN A 132 5.20 -21.17 0.34
N ARG A 133 5.70 -22.22 -0.32
CA ARG A 133 6.18 -23.45 0.33
C ARG A 133 7.38 -23.18 1.23
N GLU A 134 8.34 -22.40 0.77
CA GLU A 134 9.56 -22.08 1.51
C GLU A 134 9.26 -21.20 2.73
N VAL A 135 8.37 -20.22 2.60
CA VAL A 135 7.91 -19.43 3.76
C VAL A 135 7.21 -20.34 4.77
N ARG A 136 6.30 -21.22 4.32
CA ARG A 136 5.63 -22.17 5.19
C ARG A 136 6.63 -23.06 5.94
N ALA A 137 7.58 -23.65 5.21
CA ALA A 137 8.62 -24.46 5.79
C ALA A 137 9.50 -23.68 6.78
N ALA A 138 9.79 -22.40 6.52
CA ALA A 138 10.56 -21.56 7.44
C ALA A 138 9.81 -21.31 8.75
N VAL A 139 8.48 -21.15 8.71
CA VAL A 139 7.64 -21.05 9.92
C VAL A 139 7.56 -22.39 10.65
N ASP A 140 7.40 -23.50 9.94
CA ASP A 140 7.34 -24.84 10.55
C ASP A 140 8.66 -25.19 11.30
N HIS A 141 9.81 -24.69 10.82
CA HIS A 141 11.11 -24.79 11.50
C HIS A 141 11.42 -23.62 12.45
N GLY A 142 10.49 -22.68 12.61
CA GLY A 142 10.67 -21.55 13.51
C GLY A 142 10.62 -21.96 14.99
N ALA A 143 10.91 -21.01 15.87
CA ALA A 143 10.87 -21.26 17.30
C ALA A 143 10.43 -20.04 18.10
N ILE A 144 10.10 -20.27 19.37
CA ILE A 144 9.89 -19.21 20.35
C ILE A 144 11.23 -18.52 20.63
N ASP A 145 11.26 -17.21 20.51
CA ASP A 145 12.41 -16.34 20.77
C ASP A 145 13.73 -16.90 20.16
N ALA A 146 13.63 -17.34 18.91
CA ALA A 146 14.75 -17.88 18.15
C ALA A 146 15.89 -16.86 18.09
N ARG A 147 17.10 -17.31 18.40
CA ARG A 147 18.30 -16.45 18.41
C ARG A 147 19.02 -16.44 17.07
N SER A 148 18.70 -17.38 16.19
CA SER A 148 19.33 -17.47 14.88
C SER A 148 18.83 -16.35 13.98
N PRO A 149 19.72 -15.63 13.29
CA PRO A 149 19.32 -14.59 12.33
C PRO A 149 18.54 -15.14 11.13
N ASP A 150 18.61 -16.46 10.90
CA ASP A 150 18.00 -17.12 9.75
C ASP A 150 16.79 -17.99 10.09
N GLN A 151 16.33 -17.96 11.35
CA GLN A 151 15.19 -18.72 11.80
C GLN A 151 14.01 -17.79 12.07
N ILE A 152 12.83 -18.15 11.56
CA ILE A 152 11.60 -17.45 11.92
C ILE A 152 11.40 -17.57 13.43
N THR A 153 10.97 -16.46 14.04
CA THR A 153 10.70 -16.41 15.47
C THR A 153 9.30 -15.93 15.76
N TRP A 154 8.74 -16.41 16.86
CA TRP A 154 7.56 -15.82 17.48
C TRP A 154 7.78 -15.71 19.00
N ARG A 155 6.85 -15.09 19.69
CA ARG A 155 6.95 -14.84 21.14
C ARG A 155 6.45 -16.04 21.93
N VAL A 156 6.69 -16.06 23.24
CA VAL A 156 6.09 -17.06 24.14
C VAL A 156 4.53 -17.00 24.13
N PRO A 157 3.82 -18.14 24.28
CA PRO A 157 2.36 -18.21 24.18
C PRO A 157 1.58 -17.25 25.08
N GLU A 158 2.12 -16.91 26.26
CA GLU A 158 1.49 -16.00 27.22
C GLU A 158 1.37 -14.57 26.68
N THR A 159 2.10 -14.25 25.62
CA THR A 159 2.06 -12.95 24.95
C THR A 159 1.26 -12.97 23.65
N TRP A 160 0.71 -14.12 23.26
CA TRP A 160 -0.13 -14.25 22.09
C TRP A 160 -1.49 -13.60 22.34
N GLN A 161 -2.09 -13.09 21.27
CA GLN A 161 -3.46 -12.58 21.31
C GLN A 161 -4.28 -13.28 20.23
N GLU A 162 -5.45 -13.79 20.60
CA GLU A 162 -6.40 -14.38 19.66
C GLU A 162 -7.12 -13.28 18.88
N ARG A 163 -6.41 -12.71 17.90
CA ARG A 163 -6.88 -11.66 17.01
C ARG A 163 -6.42 -11.94 15.58
N LEU A 164 -7.23 -11.48 14.63
CA LEU A 164 -6.92 -11.58 13.21
C LEU A 164 -5.82 -10.59 12.77
N TYR A 165 -5.57 -9.54 13.56
CA TYR A 165 -4.61 -8.44 13.30
C TYR A 165 -3.93 -7.97 14.59
#